data_AF-A0AB34JAV2-F1
#
_entry.id   AF-A0AB34JAV2-F1
#
_cell.length_a   1.000
_cell.length_b   1.000
_cell.length_c   1.000
_cell.angle_alpha   90.00
_cell.angle_beta   90.00
_cell.angle_gamma   90.00
#
_symmetry.space_group_name_H-M   'P 1'
#
loop_
_entity.id
_entity.type
_entity.pdbx_description
1 polymer ?
#
loop_
_entity_poly.entity_id
_entity_poly.type
_entity_poly.pdbx_seq_one_letter_code
_entity_poly.pdbx_strand_id
1 'polypeptide(L)'
;MFPRPVRAVRIAASQVAAVCGYHPFSDPEEVFLDTLYQDRQLHEDDLAALGLSAPRADEQLAIALRPLGDGALAAEVLRALAAQPGTADELHALSRRAATLCAAASASGAVSAAHARDLERCVRSHVYTRFGTRHEASAIELYERQTGCAVRQGNRELLLWRFSSDASAPPAAPLLRKLPSRKRRRGHGEGTSSCGGVECGCRRLRALDRCRAAVAVERGEVASWFACLQLLGEAREEDYRCAETGAWDAAGLMSDLRIARGRAKLQRLRFEAAAGEASTRGAGVNALDYCHGGDRWDLRALDDDLRIERRRRRAARERREAQARERERLRQVGTDDARGWQRREEERRGEELERGVEDDAAMRNEAQDDERMPDGRPCLFYIAGAVDGVAEVLVPGPGADDDWVVEEMVLEVKNRVREIKIPPPFYDQIQTVVYCLMMGYAAGELVQCVRTRTGPSIHTTRVQVDDERACHREMWHSVVLPRLHAYATAVQAFRQNTRLRYAYLCAPRDTRQRILRRECPTLFH
;
A
#
# COMPACT_ATOMS: atom_id res chain seq x y z
N MET A 1 30.63 -20.59 20.46
CA MET A 1 29.77 -19.84 19.52
C MET A 1 28.38 -19.83 20.13
N PHE A 2 27.87 -18.67 20.56
CA PHE A 2 26.53 -18.60 21.15
C PHE A 2 25.48 -18.92 20.07
N PRO A 3 24.40 -19.66 20.39
CA PRO A 3 23.32 -19.89 19.45
C PRO A 3 22.75 -18.53 19.02
N ARG A 4 22.60 -18.32 17.71
CA ARG A 4 22.01 -17.09 17.19
C ARG A 4 20.55 -16.99 17.65
N PRO A 5 20.07 -15.78 18.00
CA PRO A 5 18.67 -15.60 18.26
C PRO A 5 17.87 -15.98 17.01
N VAL A 6 16.87 -16.83 17.20
CA VAL A 6 16.04 -17.36 16.13
C VAL A 6 14.98 -16.30 15.83
N ARG A 7 15.12 -15.60 14.70
CA ARG A 7 14.14 -14.61 14.24
C ARG A 7 12.87 -15.29 13.76
N ALA A 8 11.72 -14.70 14.03
CA ALA A 8 10.45 -15.18 13.49
C ALA A 8 10.48 -15.22 11.95
N VAL A 9 9.72 -16.14 11.36
CA VAL A 9 9.57 -16.20 9.89
C VAL A 9 8.52 -15.17 9.46
N ARG A 10 8.86 -14.25 8.56
CA ARG A 10 7.88 -13.32 7.99
C ARG A 10 7.28 -13.93 6.73
N ILE A 11 5.97 -14.03 6.64
CA ILE A 11 5.29 -14.52 5.43
C ILE A 11 4.43 -13.39 4.89
N ALA A 12 4.65 -12.96 3.64
CA ALA A 12 3.76 -11.97 3.06
C ALA A 12 2.36 -12.58 2.85
N ALA A 13 1.29 -11.82 3.08
CA ALA A 13 -0.08 -12.29 2.85
C ALA A 13 -0.27 -12.80 1.40
N SER A 14 0.35 -12.14 0.43
CA SER A 14 0.37 -12.55 -0.98
C SER A 14 1.20 -13.81 -1.28
N GLN A 15 2.07 -14.24 -0.35
CA GLN A 15 2.89 -15.44 -0.47
C GLN A 15 2.30 -16.66 0.25
N VAL A 16 1.23 -16.49 1.05
CA VAL A 16 0.61 -17.60 1.80
C VAL A 16 0.25 -18.76 0.87
N ALA A 17 -0.38 -18.48 -0.28
CA ALA A 17 -0.71 -19.51 -1.25
C ALA A 17 0.54 -20.23 -1.79
N ALA A 18 1.63 -19.51 -2.08
CA ALA A 18 2.86 -20.10 -2.58
C ALA A 18 3.55 -21.00 -1.54
N VAL A 19 3.62 -20.53 -0.30
CA VAL A 19 4.18 -21.28 0.83
C VAL A 19 3.40 -22.57 1.12
N CYS A 20 2.09 -22.56 0.89
CA CYS A 20 1.22 -23.72 1.06
C CYS A 20 1.14 -24.64 -0.17
N GLY A 21 1.88 -24.34 -1.25
CA GLY A 21 1.86 -25.14 -2.49
C GLY A 21 0.64 -24.89 -3.40
N TYR A 22 -0.10 -23.80 -3.21
CA TYR A 22 -1.32 -23.48 -3.98
C TYR A 22 -1.11 -22.41 -5.06
N HIS A 23 0.13 -21.98 -5.31
CA HIS A 23 0.44 -21.01 -6.35
C HIS A 23 1.17 -21.69 -7.54
N PRO A 24 0.50 -21.98 -8.66
CA PRO A 24 1.04 -22.82 -9.74
C PRO A 24 2.21 -22.17 -10.51
N PHE A 25 2.43 -20.87 -10.30
CA PHE A 25 3.49 -20.11 -10.97
C PHE A 25 4.65 -19.72 -10.05
N SER A 26 4.63 -20.11 -8.76
CA SER A 26 5.73 -19.81 -7.85
C SER A 26 6.82 -20.87 -7.97
N ASP A 27 8.09 -20.48 -7.96
CA ASP A 27 9.20 -21.41 -7.79
C ASP A 27 9.39 -21.70 -6.29
N PRO A 28 9.17 -22.94 -5.83
CA PRO A 28 9.34 -23.30 -4.42
C PRO A 28 10.73 -23.00 -3.86
N GLU A 29 11.78 -23.14 -4.68
CA GLU A 29 13.16 -22.87 -4.25
C GLU A 29 13.36 -21.37 -4.00
N GLU A 30 12.80 -20.51 -4.87
CA GLU A 30 12.87 -19.05 -4.74
C GLU A 30 12.11 -18.58 -3.49
N VAL A 31 10.86 -19.04 -3.32
CA VAL A 31 10.03 -18.72 -2.14
C VAL A 31 10.70 -19.15 -0.83
N PHE A 32 11.32 -20.33 -0.83
CA PHE A 32 12.04 -20.83 0.33
C PHE A 32 13.29 -20.01 0.63
N LEU A 33 14.13 -19.71 -0.37
CA LEU A 33 15.35 -18.93 -0.19
C LEU A 33 15.07 -17.49 0.27
N ASP A 34 14.06 -16.84 -0.31
CA ASP A 34 13.60 -15.50 0.09
C ASP A 34 13.23 -15.45 1.57
N THR A 35 12.64 -16.54 2.06
CA THR A 35 12.23 -16.65 3.46
C THR A 35 13.39 -17.07 4.36
N LEU A 36 14.24 -18.00 3.93
CA LEU A 36 15.41 -18.43 4.66
C LEU A 36 16.32 -17.25 5.03
N TYR A 37 16.56 -16.37 4.05
CA TYR A 37 17.49 -15.25 4.13
C TYR A 37 16.86 -13.89 4.47
N GLN A 38 15.71 -13.89 5.14
CA GLN A 38 15.19 -12.68 5.78
C GLN A 38 16.13 -12.16 6.89
N ASP A 39 16.94 -13.06 7.46
CA ASP A 39 18.12 -12.68 8.23
C ASP A 39 19.28 -12.40 7.26
N ARG A 40 19.53 -11.11 7.02
CA ARG A 40 20.61 -10.64 6.16
C ARG A 40 22.00 -11.11 6.63
N GLN A 41 22.21 -11.20 7.95
CA GLN A 41 23.49 -11.64 8.48
C GLN A 41 23.73 -13.09 8.10
N LEU A 42 22.72 -13.96 8.28
CA LEU A 42 22.80 -15.36 7.88
C LEU A 42 23.16 -15.52 6.40
N HIS A 43 22.56 -14.70 5.54
CA HIS A 43 22.86 -14.71 4.11
C HIS A 43 24.31 -14.31 3.83
N GLU A 44 24.79 -13.23 4.45
CA GLU A 44 26.16 -12.74 4.31
C GLU A 44 27.18 -13.77 4.79
N ASP A 45 26.91 -14.47 5.90
CA ASP A 45 27.80 -15.52 6.42
C ASP A 45 27.84 -16.76 5.53
N ASP A 46 26.69 -17.22 5.04
CA ASP A 46 26.63 -18.37 4.14
C ASP A 46 27.31 -18.04 2.80
N LEU A 47 27.15 -16.81 2.29
CA LEU A 47 27.89 -16.35 1.10
C LEU A 47 29.39 -16.26 1.35
N ALA A 48 29.82 -15.66 2.47
CA ALA A 48 31.24 -15.57 2.83
C ALA A 48 31.88 -16.96 2.95
N ALA A 49 31.18 -17.92 3.56
CA ALA A 49 31.63 -19.30 3.66
C ALA A 49 31.75 -20.00 2.31
N LEU A 50 30.96 -19.59 1.32
CA LEU A 50 31.02 -20.07 -0.07
C LEU A 50 32.00 -19.27 -0.93
N GLY A 51 32.68 -18.26 -0.38
CA GLY A 51 33.56 -17.36 -1.15
C GLY A 51 32.79 -16.45 -2.12
N LEU A 52 31.51 -16.17 -1.84
CA LEU A 52 30.62 -15.32 -2.62
C LEU A 52 30.34 -14.00 -1.90
N SER A 53 29.88 -12.99 -2.64
CA SER A 53 29.43 -11.71 -2.10
C SER A 53 27.98 -11.42 -2.46
N ALA A 54 27.21 -10.87 -1.52
CA ALA A 54 25.82 -10.52 -1.75
C ALA A 54 25.76 -9.21 -2.55
N PRO A 55 25.12 -9.18 -3.73
CA PRO A 55 24.77 -7.92 -4.34
C PRO A 55 23.70 -7.22 -3.49
N ARG A 56 23.80 -5.90 -3.33
CA ARG A 56 22.69 -5.13 -2.73
C ARG A 56 21.46 -5.19 -3.64
N ALA A 57 20.26 -5.03 -3.08
CA ALA A 57 19.01 -5.12 -3.86
C ALA A 57 18.93 -4.11 -5.02
N ASP A 58 19.46 -2.90 -4.81
CA ASP A 58 19.62 -1.86 -5.83
C ASP A 58 20.72 -2.18 -6.84
N GLU A 59 21.71 -3.00 -6.45
CA GLU A 59 22.78 -3.46 -7.32
C GLU A 59 22.40 -4.68 -8.16
N GLN A 60 21.41 -5.49 -7.79
CA GLN A 60 21.04 -6.70 -8.53
C GLN A 60 20.74 -6.40 -10.00
N LEU A 61 19.96 -5.34 -10.26
CA LEU A 61 19.67 -4.89 -11.62
C LEU A 61 20.94 -4.35 -12.31
N ALA A 62 21.76 -3.58 -11.60
CA ALA A 62 23.02 -3.09 -12.14
C ALA A 62 24.00 -4.23 -12.50
N ILE A 63 24.03 -5.29 -11.71
CA ILE A 63 24.83 -6.50 -11.94
C ILE A 63 24.27 -7.31 -13.08
N ALA A 64 22.94 -7.45 -13.18
CA ALA A 64 22.30 -8.04 -14.35
C ALA A 64 22.57 -7.24 -15.63
N LEU A 65 22.76 -5.92 -15.53
CA LEU A 65 23.10 -5.08 -16.68
C LEU A 65 24.60 -5.00 -16.98
N ARG A 66 25.48 -5.25 -16.00
CA ARG A 66 26.94 -5.08 -16.12
C ARG A 66 27.55 -5.81 -17.33
N PRO A 67 27.17 -7.07 -17.65
CA PRO A 67 27.71 -7.76 -18.82
C PRO A 67 27.36 -7.11 -20.16
N LEU A 68 26.35 -6.25 -20.21
CA LEU A 68 25.99 -5.52 -21.44
C LEU A 68 26.93 -4.34 -21.74
N GLY A 69 27.74 -3.90 -20.76
CA GLY A 69 28.58 -2.70 -20.87
C GLY A 69 27.76 -1.41 -21.11
N ASP A 70 28.43 -0.34 -21.54
CA ASP A 70 27.80 0.95 -21.85
C ASP A 70 27.26 1.04 -23.29
N GLY A 71 26.88 -0.10 -23.87
CA GLY A 71 26.45 -0.21 -25.25
C GLY A 71 25.02 0.26 -25.51
N ALA A 72 24.66 0.39 -26.80
CA ALA A 72 23.30 0.72 -27.24
C ALA A 72 22.24 -0.23 -26.66
N LEU A 73 22.60 -1.50 -26.47
CA LEU A 73 21.73 -2.52 -25.89
C LEU A 73 21.42 -2.27 -24.41
N ALA A 74 22.41 -1.89 -23.59
CA ALA A 74 22.18 -1.53 -22.19
C ALA A 74 21.28 -0.30 -22.08
N ALA A 75 21.51 0.71 -22.94
CA ALA A 75 20.66 1.90 -23.02
C ALA A 75 19.21 1.57 -23.39
N GLU A 76 19.00 0.59 -24.28
CA GLU A 76 17.66 0.09 -24.65
C GLU A 76 16.96 -0.62 -23.49
N VAL A 77 17.66 -1.46 -22.73
CA VAL A 77 17.08 -2.12 -21.55
C VAL A 77 16.72 -1.08 -20.46
N LEU A 78 17.59 -0.09 -20.23
CA LEU A 78 17.31 1.02 -19.31
C LEU A 78 16.10 1.85 -19.77
N ARG A 79 15.98 2.14 -21.07
CA ARG A 79 14.78 2.77 -21.64
C ARG A 79 13.53 1.92 -21.37
N ALA A 80 13.64 0.60 -21.51
CA ALA A 80 12.51 -0.28 -21.25
C ALA A 80 12.08 -0.29 -19.77
N LEU A 81 13.04 -0.24 -18.84
CA LEU A 81 12.78 -0.15 -17.40
C LEU A 81 12.19 1.21 -16.97
N ALA A 82 12.57 2.28 -17.67
CA ALA A 82 12.05 3.63 -17.45
C ALA A 82 10.65 3.83 -18.04
N ALA A 83 10.27 3.03 -19.04
CA ALA A 83 8.99 3.14 -19.72
C ALA A 83 7.80 2.94 -18.76
N GLN A 84 6.72 3.65 -19.07
CA GLN A 84 5.53 3.69 -18.23
C GLN A 84 4.29 3.30 -19.03
N PRO A 85 4.09 1.99 -19.31
CA PRO A 85 2.95 1.56 -20.11
C PRO A 85 1.62 1.97 -19.46
N GLY A 86 0.74 2.55 -20.27
CA GLY A 86 -0.63 2.93 -19.91
C GLY A 86 -1.63 1.80 -20.10
N THR A 87 -1.35 0.90 -21.05
CA THR A 87 -2.21 -0.26 -21.39
C THR A 87 -1.48 -1.60 -21.24
N ALA A 88 -2.25 -2.68 -21.17
CA ALA A 88 -1.71 -4.03 -21.16
C ALA A 88 -0.97 -4.38 -22.46
N ASP A 89 -1.45 -3.89 -23.60
CA ASP A 89 -0.79 -4.12 -24.91
C ASP A 89 0.59 -3.48 -24.97
N GLU A 90 0.72 -2.24 -24.48
CA GLU A 90 2.01 -1.55 -24.37
C GLU A 90 2.95 -2.29 -23.42
N LEU A 91 2.45 -2.77 -22.28
CA LEU A 91 3.22 -3.58 -21.34
C LEU A 91 3.74 -4.87 -22.01
N HIS A 92 2.89 -5.57 -22.75
CA HIS A 92 3.30 -6.76 -23.50
C HIS A 92 4.31 -6.44 -24.60
N ALA A 93 4.11 -5.36 -25.35
CA ALA A 93 5.05 -4.92 -26.38
C ALA A 93 6.43 -4.62 -25.78
N LEU A 94 6.44 -3.94 -24.63
CA LEU A 94 7.64 -3.64 -23.87
C LEU A 94 8.34 -4.91 -23.36
N SER A 95 7.58 -5.85 -22.80
CA SER A 95 8.12 -7.14 -22.34
C SER A 95 8.68 -7.98 -23.49
N ARG A 96 7.99 -8.02 -24.65
CA ARG A 96 8.50 -8.71 -25.84
C ARG A 96 9.77 -8.07 -26.37
N ARG A 97 9.82 -6.74 -26.42
CA ARG A 97 11.04 -6.00 -26.81
C ARG A 97 12.21 -6.34 -25.89
N ALA A 98 11.99 -6.36 -24.57
CA ALA A 98 13.02 -6.76 -23.61
C ALA A 98 13.52 -8.19 -23.85
N ALA A 99 12.61 -9.14 -24.11
CA ALA A 99 12.97 -10.53 -24.44
C ALA A 99 13.78 -10.62 -25.75
N THR A 100 13.38 -9.91 -26.81
CA THR A 100 14.11 -9.84 -28.07
C THR A 100 15.52 -9.27 -27.88
N LEU A 101 15.67 -8.22 -27.08
CA LEU A 101 16.97 -7.62 -26.76
C LEU A 101 17.87 -8.61 -26.01
N CYS A 102 17.33 -9.32 -25.01
CA CYS A 102 18.08 -10.34 -24.27
C CYS A 102 18.50 -11.52 -25.15
N ALA A 103 17.61 -11.96 -26.05
CA ALA A 103 17.92 -13.02 -27.01
C ALA A 103 19.03 -12.59 -27.99
N ALA A 104 18.96 -11.37 -28.52
CA ALA A 104 20.00 -10.82 -29.40
C ALA A 104 21.35 -10.69 -28.68
N ALA A 105 21.35 -10.26 -27.42
CA ALA A 105 22.53 -10.19 -26.57
C ALA A 105 23.20 -11.56 -26.38
N SER A 106 22.38 -12.59 -26.19
CA SER A 106 22.87 -13.97 -26.07
C SER A 106 23.42 -14.49 -27.40
N ALA A 107 22.74 -14.19 -28.51
CA ALA A 107 23.15 -14.65 -29.84
C ALA A 107 24.45 -14.00 -30.32
N SER A 108 24.72 -12.76 -29.93
CA SER A 108 25.98 -12.07 -30.25
C SER A 108 27.15 -12.47 -29.33
N GLY A 109 26.90 -13.28 -28.30
CA GLY A 109 27.90 -13.64 -27.29
C GLY A 109 28.20 -12.54 -26.28
N ALA A 110 27.46 -11.43 -26.28
CA ALA A 110 27.64 -10.35 -25.32
C ALA A 110 27.31 -10.81 -23.88
N VAL A 111 26.34 -11.72 -23.74
CA VAL A 111 25.98 -12.34 -22.45
C VAL A 111 25.74 -13.83 -22.63
N SER A 112 25.88 -14.61 -21.55
CA SER A 112 25.51 -16.02 -21.58
C SER A 112 23.99 -16.21 -21.69
N ALA A 113 23.54 -17.35 -22.22
CA ALA A 113 22.11 -17.67 -22.32
C ALA A 113 21.41 -17.77 -20.94
N ALA A 114 22.15 -18.14 -19.88
CA ALA A 114 21.62 -18.10 -18.52
C ALA A 114 21.39 -16.66 -18.07
N HIS A 115 22.40 -15.79 -18.26
CA HIS A 115 22.34 -14.39 -17.89
C HIS A 115 21.25 -13.61 -18.65
N ALA A 116 21.07 -13.89 -19.94
CA ALA A 116 20.01 -13.30 -20.75
C ALA A 116 18.61 -13.63 -20.21
N ARG A 117 18.39 -14.88 -19.77
CA ARG A 117 17.11 -15.31 -19.17
C ARG A 117 16.86 -14.64 -17.82
N ASP A 118 17.90 -14.51 -16.99
CA ASP A 118 17.80 -13.80 -15.72
C ASP A 118 17.47 -12.32 -15.91
N LEU A 119 18.16 -11.66 -16.85
CA LEU A 119 17.89 -10.27 -17.19
C LEU A 119 16.45 -10.09 -17.71
N GLU A 120 15.98 -10.95 -18.62
CA GLU A 120 14.60 -10.91 -19.12
C GLU A 120 13.60 -11.02 -17.94
N ARG A 121 13.82 -12.00 -17.05
CA ARG A 121 12.98 -12.21 -15.87
C ARG A 121 12.96 -10.98 -14.96
N CYS A 122 14.11 -10.38 -14.68
CA CYS A 122 14.22 -9.17 -13.86
C CYS A 122 13.47 -7.98 -14.48
N VAL A 123 13.69 -7.72 -15.78
CA VAL A 123 13.01 -6.62 -16.49
C VAL A 123 11.50 -6.85 -16.50
N ARG A 124 11.05 -8.05 -16.86
CA ARG A 124 9.62 -8.39 -16.89
C ARG A 124 8.98 -8.19 -15.51
N SER A 125 9.59 -8.75 -14.45
CA SER A 125 9.10 -8.59 -13.08
C SER A 125 8.98 -7.12 -12.69
N HIS A 126 10.04 -6.33 -12.93
CA HIS A 126 10.06 -4.91 -12.61
C HIS A 126 8.94 -4.13 -13.31
N VAL A 127 8.78 -4.31 -14.62
CA VAL A 127 7.79 -3.57 -15.40
C VAL A 127 6.36 -3.97 -15.00
N TYR A 128 6.10 -5.27 -14.78
CA TYR A 128 4.77 -5.76 -14.37
C TYR A 128 4.38 -5.25 -12.98
N THR A 129 5.27 -5.34 -12.00
CA THR A 129 5.01 -4.85 -10.64
C THR A 129 4.74 -3.35 -10.62
N ARG A 130 5.51 -2.56 -11.39
CA ARG A 130 5.29 -1.10 -11.47
C ARG A 130 4.01 -0.75 -12.21
N PHE A 131 3.64 -1.50 -13.25
CA PHE A 131 2.37 -1.33 -13.94
C PHE A 131 1.20 -1.56 -12.98
N GLY A 132 1.22 -2.66 -12.23
CA GLY A 132 0.18 -2.95 -11.23
C GLY A 132 0.06 -1.86 -10.17
N THR A 133 1.19 -1.45 -9.58
CA THR A 133 1.23 -0.40 -8.54
C THR A 133 0.73 0.94 -9.04
N ARG A 134 1.04 1.32 -10.29
CA ARG A 134 0.62 2.60 -10.88
C ARG A 134 -0.90 2.68 -11.06
N HIS A 135 -1.50 1.58 -11.47
CA HIS A 135 -2.89 1.53 -11.92
C HIS A 135 -3.88 1.09 -10.84
N GLU A 136 -3.39 0.72 -9.67
CA GLU A 136 -4.19 0.33 -8.50
C GLU A 136 -5.19 1.42 -8.09
N ALA A 137 -4.74 2.66 -7.91
CA ALA A 137 -5.61 3.76 -7.49
C ALA A 137 -6.79 4.00 -8.46
N SER A 138 -6.54 3.98 -9.77
CA SER A 138 -7.61 4.18 -10.75
C SER A 138 -8.50 2.94 -10.93
N ALA A 139 -8.03 1.75 -10.58
CA ALA A 139 -8.88 0.56 -10.47
C ALA A 139 -9.85 0.67 -9.27
N ILE A 140 -9.38 1.19 -8.13
CA ILE A 140 -10.24 1.53 -6.99
C ILE A 140 -11.28 2.57 -7.41
N GLU A 141 -10.89 3.64 -8.11
CA GLU A 141 -11.85 4.64 -8.59
C GLU A 141 -12.90 4.07 -9.55
N LEU A 142 -12.52 3.11 -10.41
CA LEU A 142 -13.48 2.40 -11.25
C LEU A 142 -14.47 1.59 -10.43
N TYR A 143 -13.97 0.88 -9.41
CA TYR A 143 -14.77 0.13 -8.47
C TYR A 143 -15.78 1.04 -7.75
N GLU A 144 -15.34 2.16 -7.19
CA GLU A 144 -16.22 3.13 -6.50
C GLU A 144 -17.29 3.69 -7.44
N ARG A 145 -16.93 3.95 -8.70
CA ARG A 145 -17.90 4.43 -9.71
C ARG A 145 -18.94 3.37 -10.07
N GLN A 146 -18.52 2.11 -10.18
CA GLN A 146 -19.41 1.01 -10.60
C GLN A 146 -20.34 0.57 -9.48
N THR A 147 -19.86 0.55 -8.24
CA THR A 147 -20.61 0.05 -7.08
C THR A 147 -21.30 1.14 -6.28
N GLY A 148 -20.87 2.41 -6.43
CA GLY A 148 -21.29 3.51 -5.56
C GLY A 148 -20.70 3.44 -4.15
N CYS A 149 -19.92 2.39 -3.82
CA CYS A 149 -19.33 2.18 -2.50
C CYS A 149 -18.05 3.01 -2.36
N ALA A 150 -17.89 3.67 -1.22
CA ALA A 150 -16.66 4.41 -0.92
C ALA A 150 -15.61 3.44 -0.38
N VAL A 151 -14.37 3.61 -0.86
CA VAL A 151 -13.20 2.84 -0.41
C VAL A 151 -12.29 3.73 0.43
N ARG A 152 -11.99 3.27 1.63
CA ARG A 152 -10.93 3.78 2.49
C ARG A 152 -9.62 3.08 2.09
N GLN A 153 -8.68 3.83 1.51
CA GLN A 153 -7.38 3.29 1.10
C GLN A 153 -6.62 2.72 2.32
N GLY A 154 -6.24 1.44 2.23
CA GLY A 154 -5.64 0.69 3.33
C GLY A 154 -4.10 0.62 3.29
N ASN A 155 -3.47 0.97 2.18
CA ASN A 155 -2.03 0.80 1.94
C ASN A 155 -1.12 1.68 2.83
N ARG A 156 -1.72 2.43 3.76
CA ARG A 156 -1.01 3.21 4.78
C ARG A 156 -0.74 2.40 6.04
N GLU A 157 -1.38 1.24 6.18
CA GLU A 157 -1.29 0.39 7.37
C GLU A 157 -0.78 -0.99 6.95
N LEU A 158 0.28 -1.43 7.63
CA LEU A 158 0.79 -2.78 7.56
C LEU A 158 0.11 -3.59 8.65
N LEU A 159 -0.59 -4.64 8.24
CA LEU A 159 -1.15 -5.63 9.13
C LEU A 159 -0.08 -6.66 9.48
N LEU A 160 0.04 -6.97 10.77
CA LEU A 160 0.93 -8.00 11.30
C LEU A 160 0.11 -9.01 12.11
N TRP A 161 0.09 -10.27 11.71
CA TRP A 161 -0.65 -11.33 12.40
C TRP A 161 0.32 -12.40 12.89
N ARG A 162 0.49 -12.51 14.22
CA ARG A 162 1.57 -13.28 14.85
C ARG A 162 1.10 -14.65 15.34
N PHE A 163 1.95 -15.66 15.16
CA PHE A 163 1.66 -17.06 15.46
C PHE A 163 2.75 -17.66 16.38
N SER A 164 2.31 -18.39 17.40
CA SER A 164 3.20 -19.09 18.32
C SER A 164 3.81 -20.34 17.67
N SER A 165 4.81 -20.94 18.32
CA SER A 165 5.27 -22.29 17.97
C SER A 165 4.25 -23.37 18.34
N ASP A 166 3.39 -23.11 19.32
CA ASP A 166 2.27 -23.97 19.65
C ASP A 166 1.14 -23.77 18.64
N ALA A 167 0.97 -24.73 17.73
CA ALA A 167 -0.06 -24.70 16.69
C ALA A 167 -1.49 -24.79 17.24
N SER A 168 -1.67 -25.19 18.50
CA SER A 168 -2.98 -25.20 19.16
C SER A 168 -3.34 -23.87 19.80
N ALA A 169 -2.35 -23.00 20.05
CA ALA A 169 -2.58 -21.68 20.59
C ALA A 169 -3.25 -20.78 19.55
N PRO A 170 -4.29 -20.00 19.93
CA PRO A 170 -4.88 -19.05 19.01
C PRO A 170 -3.82 -18.00 18.61
N PRO A 171 -3.87 -17.49 17.37
CA PRO A 171 -2.96 -16.44 16.96
C PRO A 171 -3.25 -15.16 17.75
N ALA A 172 -2.23 -14.31 17.90
CA ALA A 172 -2.43 -13.00 18.50
C ALA A 172 -3.39 -12.17 17.65
N ALA A 173 -4.11 -11.23 18.27
CA ALA A 173 -4.89 -10.25 17.53
C ALA A 173 -3.97 -9.52 16.51
N PRO A 174 -4.41 -9.37 15.24
CA PRO A 174 -3.65 -8.63 14.24
C PRO A 174 -3.34 -7.21 14.70
N LEU A 175 -2.09 -6.79 14.49
CA LEU A 175 -1.63 -5.45 14.84
C LEU A 175 -1.61 -4.57 13.60
N LEU A 176 -2.22 -3.39 13.71
CA LEU A 176 -2.19 -2.34 12.71
C LEU A 176 -0.98 -1.43 12.95
N ARG A 177 0.02 -1.51 12.07
CA ARG A 177 1.18 -0.62 12.10
C ARG A 177 1.06 0.41 10.99
N LYS A 178 1.08 1.70 11.33
CA LYS A 178 1.17 2.75 10.31
C LYS A 178 2.51 2.63 9.60
N LEU A 179 2.49 2.44 8.29
CA LEU A 179 3.70 2.51 7.48
C LEU A 179 4.21 3.95 7.56
N PRO A 180 5.54 4.16 7.75
CA PRO A 180 6.09 5.49 7.68
C PRO A 180 5.69 6.11 6.35
N SER A 181 5.02 7.25 6.41
CA SER A 181 4.51 7.96 5.25
C SER A 181 5.65 8.15 4.25
N ARG A 182 5.77 7.29 3.23
CA ARG A 182 6.69 7.54 2.12
C ARG A 182 6.27 8.90 1.59
N LYS A 183 7.15 9.91 1.70
CA LYS A 183 6.94 11.25 1.14
C LYS A 183 6.68 11.07 -0.36
N ARG A 184 5.43 10.86 -0.76
CA ARG A 184 5.02 10.90 -2.15
C ARG A 184 5.38 12.31 -2.59
N ARG A 185 6.42 12.44 -3.41
CA ARG A 185 6.65 13.66 -4.20
C ARG A 185 5.39 13.83 -5.03
N ARG A 186 4.46 14.66 -4.57
CA ARG A 186 3.35 15.14 -5.41
C ARG A 186 4.05 15.88 -6.54
N GLY A 187 4.05 15.30 -7.74
CA GLY A 187 4.39 16.05 -8.93
C GLY A 187 3.36 17.16 -9.05
N HIS A 188 3.76 18.41 -8.83
CA HIS A 188 2.95 19.55 -9.23
C HIS A 188 2.98 19.58 -10.76
N GLY A 189 1.94 19.03 -11.40
CA GLY A 189 1.62 19.36 -12.77
C GLY A 189 1.04 20.76 -12.79
N GLU A 190 1.79 21.71 -13.34
CA GLU A 190 1.30 23.06 -13.63
C GLU A 190 0.35 23.05 -14.84
N GLY A 191 -0.79 23.72 -14.71
CA GLY A 191 -1.52 24.33 -15.84
C GLY A 191 -2.63 23.51 -16.51
N THR A 192 -3.89 23.79 -16.15
CA THR A 192 -4.85 24.55 -16.99
C THR A 192 -6.22 24.62 -16.31
N SER A 193 -6.78 25.82 -16.31
CA SER A 193 -8.03 26.23 -15.68
C SER A 193 -9.28 25.78 -16.45
N SER A 194 -9.67 24.52 -16.28
CA SER A 194 -11.07 24.09 -16.32
C SER A 194 -11.18 22.79 -15.52
N CYS A 195 -12.14 22.67 -14.61
CA CYS A 195 -12.23 21.47 -13.79
C CYS A 195 -12.66 20.29 -14.70
N GLY A 196 -11.69 19.49 -15.15
CA GLY A 196 -11.90 18.31 -15.99
C GLY A 196 -12.64 17.16 -15.29
N GLY A 197 -13.26 17.40 -14.12
CA GLY A 197 -14.21 16.52 -13.45
C GLY A 197 -13.68 15.19 -12.90
N VAL A 198 -12.47 14.76 -13.24
CA VAL A 198 -11.97 13.41 -12.92
C VAL A 198 -11.08 13.40 -11.67
N GLU A 199 -10.25 14.42 -11.46
CA GLU A 199 -9.30 14.44 -10.32
C GLU A 199 -9.80 15.22 -9.08
N CYS A 200 -10.90 15.98 -9.20
CA CYS A 200 -11.33 16.93 -8.16
C CYS A 200 -12.20 16.34 -7.03
N GLY A 201 -12.42 15.02 -6.99
CA GLY A 201 -13.33 14.38 -6.01
C GLY A 201 -14.82 14.71 -6.20
N CYS A 202 -15.14 15.67 -7.06
CA CYS A 202 -16.48 16.17 -7.36
C CYS A 202 -17.45 15.12 -7.95
N ARG A 203 -16.97 14.17 -8.76
CA ARG A 203 -17.82 13.06 -9.26
C ARG A 203 -18.15 12.03 -8.17
N ARG A 204 -17.21 11.77 -7.26
CA ARG A 204 -17.38 10.84 -6.13
C ARG A 204 -18.46 11.35 -5.16
N LEU A 205 -18.41 12.64 -4.83
CA LEU A 205 -19.42 13.27 -3.98
C LEU A 205 -20.81 13.30 -4.64
N ARG A 206 -20.91 13.57 -5.94
CA ARG A 206 -22.20 13.51 -6.67
C ARG A 206 -22.78 12.10 -6.77
N ALA A 207 -21.95 11.07 -6.88
CA ALA A 207 -22.42 9.68 -6.87
C ALA A 207 -22.99 9.32 -5.49
N LEU A 208 -22.26 9.64 -4.41
CA LEU A 208 -22.73 9.46 -3.04
C LEU A 208 -24.00 10.27 -2.74
N ASP A 209 -24.07 11.52 -3.18
CA ASP A 209 -25.25 12.38 -3.00
C ASP A 209 -26.47 11.79 -3.74
N ARG A 210 -26.30 11.22 -4.94
CA ARG A 210 -27.38 10.55 -5.69
C ARG A 210 -27.84 9.25 -5.04
N CYS A 211 -26.92 8.41 -4.57
CA CYS A 211 -27.28 7.18 -3.86
C CYS A 211 -28.02 7.49 -2.56
N ARG A 212 -27.55 8.46 -1.78
CA ARG A 212 -28.23 8.92 -0.56
C ARG A 212 -29.58 9.55 -0.86
N ALA A 213 -29.66 10.35 -1.92
CA ALA A 213 -30.91 10.97 -2.37
C ALA A 213 -31.96 9.93 -2.75
N ALA A 214 -31.57 8.88 -3.48
CA ALA A 214 -32.49 7.79 -3.84
C ALA A 214 -33.05 7.10 -2.58
N VAL A 215 -32.18 6.73 -1.64
CA VAL A 215 -32.59 6.11 -0.36
C VAL A 215 -33.50 7.03 0.47
N ALA A 216 -33.22 8.33 0.50
CA ALA A 216 -34.03 9.29 1.25
C ALA A 216 -35.40 9.57 0.63
N VAL A 217 -35.51 9.49 -0.69
CA VAL A 217 -36.80 9.55 -1.39
C VAL A 217 -37.65 8.34 -1.03
N GLU A 218 -37.08 7.13 -1.07
CA GLU A 218 -37.78 5.90 -0.69
C GLU A 218 -38.25 5.93 0.78
N ARG A 219 -37.47 6.55 1.67
CA ARG A 219 -37.79 6.66 3.11
C ARG A 219 -38.67 7.86 3.49
N GLY A 220 -39.04 8.73 2.54
CA GLY A 220 -39.77 9.96 2.84
C GLY A 220 -38.98 10.98 3.70
N GLU A 221 -37.66 10.85 3.79
CA GLU A 221 -36.80 11.70 4.63
C GLU A 221 -36.52 13.08 4.01
N VAL A 222 -36.86 13.27 2.73
CA VAL A 222 -36.51 14.46 1.96
C VAL A 222 -37.07 15.75 2.58
N ALA A 223 -38.26 15.69 3.19
CA ALA A 223 -38.85 16.82 3.90
C ALA A 223 -38.02 17.25 5.12
N SER A 224 -37.40 16.30 5.83
CA SER A 224 -36.52 16.60 6.98
C SER A 224 -35.20 17.24 6.55
N TRP A 225 -34.68 16.85 5.37
CA TRP A 225 -33.49 17.46 4.77
C TRP A 225 -33.77 18.89 4.35
N PHE A 226 -34.96 19.15 3.81
CA PHE A 226 -35.39 20.50 3.44
C PHE A 226 -35.56 21.38 4.67
N ALA A 227 -36.20 20.89 5.74
CA ALA A 227 -36.28 21.61 7.01
C ALA A 227 -34.88 21.96 7.57
N CYS A 228 -33.92 21.04 7.49
CA CYS A 228 -32.53 21.32 7.89
C CYS A 228 -31.87 22.40 7.02
N LEU A 229 -32.16 22.40 5.72
CA LEU A 229 -31.62 23.39 4.80
C LEU A 229 -32.22 24.79 5.05
N GLN A 230 -33.52 24.87 5.34
CA GLN A 230 -34.20 26.12 5.73
C GLN A 230 -33.63 26.72 7.03
N LEU A 231 -33.22 25.90 7.99
CA LEU A 231 -32.55 26.38 9.20
C LEU A 231 -31.17 27.00 8.92
N LEU A 232 -30.57 26.72 7.76
CA LEU A 232 -29.25 27.21 7.36
C LEU A 232 -29.31 28.33 6.30
N GLY A 233 -30.49 28.72 5.80
CA GLY A 233 -30.67 29.79 4.81
C GLY A 233 -32.07 29.85 4.16
N GLU A 234 -32.26 30.74 3.17
CA GLU A 234 -33.55 30.97 2.48
C GLU A 234 -33.85 29.94 1.36
N ALA A 235 -33.85 28.64 1.69
CA ALA A 235 -34.27 27.62 0.72
C ALA A 235 -35.80 27.61 0.55
N ARG A 236 -36.28 27.70 -0.70
CA ARG A 236 -37.71 27.57 -1.03
C ARG A 236 -38.00 26.16 -1.51
N GLU A 237 -39.19 25.65 -1.18
CA GLU A 237 -39.57 24.29 -1.55
C GLU A 237 -39.65 24.13 -3.07
N GLU A 238 -40.04 25.20 -3.76
CA GLU A 238 -40.11 25.29 -5.22
C GLU A 238 -38.76 25.02 -5.91
N ASP A 239 -37.63 25.33 -5.26
CA ASP A 239 -36.28 25.14 -5.82
C ASP A 239 -35.89 23.65 -5.90
N TYR A 240 -36.57 22.81 -5.11
CA TYR A 240 -36.27 21.38 -4.97
C TYR A 240 -37.44 20.50 -5.36
N ARG A 241 -38.46 21.05 -6.04
CA ARG A 241 -39.53 20.24 -6.65
C ARG A 241 -39.47 20.34 -8.16
N CYS A 242 -39.55 19.19 -8.82
CA CYS A 242 -39.70 19.12 -10.26
C CYS A 242 -41.05 19.74 -10.65
N ALA A 243 -41.03 20.78 -11.50
CA ALA A 243 -42.24 21.49 -11.93
C ALA A 243 -43.26 20.59 -12.65
N GLU A 244 -42.80 19.53 -13.31
CA GLU A 244 -43.65 18.62 -14.09
C GLU A 244 -44.27 17.51 -13.22
N THR A 245 -43.50 16.97 -12.26
CA THR A 245 -43.91 15.78 -11.50
C THR A 245 -44.27 16.07 -10.05
N GLY A 246 -43.92 17.26 -9.54
CA GLY A 246 -44.01 17.60 -8.12
C GLY A 246 -43.06 16.80 -7.22
N ALA A 247 -42.25 15.90 -7.77
CA ALA A 247 -41.31 15.07 -7.02
C ALA A 247 -40.11 15.90 -6.54
N TRP A 248 -39.52 15.51 -5.41
CA TRP A 248 -38.35 16.17 -4.86
C TRP A 248 -37.09 15.93 -5.72
N ASP A 249 -36.31 16.97 -5.99
CA ASP A 249 -34.91 16.87 -6.39
C ASP A 249 -34.05 16.63 -5.15
N ALA A 250 -34.10 15.41 -4.61
CA ALA A 250 -33.35 15.03 -3.43
C ALA A 250 -31.82 15.13 -3.64
N ALA A 251 -31.34 15.04 -4.89
CA ALA A 251 -29.92 15.19 -5.22
C ALA A 251 -29.48 16.65 -5.13
N GLY A 252 -30.29 17.58 -5.67
CA GLY A 252 -30.11 19.02 -5.49
C GLY A 252 -30.15 19.42 -4.02
N LEU A 253 -31.14 18.91 -3.27
CA LEU A 253 -31.32 19.20 -1.85
C LEU A 253 -30.13 18.75 -0.99
N MET A 254 -29.63 17.53 -1.21
CA MET A 254 -28.44 17.03 -0.50
C MET A 254 -27.18 17.82 -0.86
N SER A 255 -27.05 18.23 -2.13
CA SER A 255 -25.94 19.08 -2.57
C SER A 255 -25.94 20.40 -1.79
N ASP A 256 -27.08 21.06 -1.68
CA ASP A 256 -27.17 22.38 -1.04
C ASP A 256 -27.10 22.31 0.49
N LEU A 257 -27.62 21.25 1.10
CA LEU A 257 -27.44 20.98 2.53
C LEU A 257 -25.97 20.81 2.90
N ARG A 258 -25.19 20.13 2.05
CA ARG A 258 -23.74 20.02 2.21
C ARG A 258 -23.04 21.36 2.08
N ILE A 259 -23.46 22.19 1.12
CA ILE A 259 -22.93 23.54 0.90
C ILE A 259 -23.21 24.45 2.10
N ALA A 260 -24.45 24.48 2.57
CA ALA A 260 -24.90 25.28 3.69
C ALA A 260 -24.16 24.91 4.97
N ARG A 261 -23.98 23.61 5.25
CA ARG A 261 -23.13 23.13 6.36
C ARG A 261 -21.69 23.59 6.23
N GLY A 262 -21.16 23.63 5.00
CA GLY A 262 -19.81 24.14 4.74
C GLY A 262 -19.66 25.63 5.00
N ARG A 263 -20.62 26.44 4.55
CA ARG A 263 -20.67 27.88 4.83
C ARG A 263 -20.77 28.17 6.32
N ALA A 264 -21.63 27.46 7.05
CA ALA A 264 -21.77 27.60 8.49
C ALA A 264 -20.47 27.26 9.24
N LYS A 265 -19.79 26.18 8.84
CA LYS A 265 -18.48 25.80 9.38
C LYS A 265 -17.42 26.88 9.10
N LEU A 266 -17.38 27.43 7.90
CA LEU A 266 -16.46 28.51 7.53
C LEU A 266 -16.70 29.80 8.30
N GLN A 267 -17.97 30.20 8.49
CA GLN A 267 -18.30 31.35 9.31
C GLN A 267 -17.84 31.15 10.75
N ARG A 268 -18.09 29.97 11.34
CA ARG A 268 -17.58 29.63 12.66
C ARG A 268 -16.05 29.72 12.73
N LEU A 269 -15.33 29.17 11.74
CA LEU A 269 -13.87 29.23 11.69
C LEU A 269 -13.34 30.66 11.49
N ARG A 270 -14.04 31.50 10.71
CA ARG A 270 -13.71 32.93 10.58
C ARG A 270 -13.93 33.67 11.88
N PHE A 271 -14.99 33.35 12.61
CA PHE A 271 -15.27 33.91 13.93
C PHE A 271 -14.19 33.49 14.95
N GLU A 272 -13.80 32.21 14.96
CA GLU A 272 -12.71 31.68 15.80
C GLU A 272 -11.34 32.29 15.42
N ALA A 273 -11.07 32.54 14.13
CA ALA A 273 -9.85 33.19 13.66
C ALA A 273 -9.82 34.69 13.95
N ALA A 274 -10.96 35.39 13.82
CA ALA A 274 -11.10 36.81 14.17
C ALA A 274 -11.01 37.03 15.68
N ALA A 275 -11.53 36.09 16.49
CA ALA A 275 -11.32 36.06 17.93
C ALA A 275 -9.87 35.73 18.32
N GLY A 276 -9.09 35.16 17.39
CA GLY A 276 -7.73 34.67 17.63
C GLY A 276 -6.59 35.66 17.37
N GLU A 277 -6.73 36.67 16.49
CA GLU A 277 -5.58 37.55 16.19
C GLU A 277 -5.97 38.90 15.55
N ALA A 278 -5.90 39.96 16.34
CA ALA A 278 -5.49 41.28 15.85
C ALA A 278 -4.02 41.20 15.39
N SER A 279 -3.78 40.62 14.20
CA SER A 279 -2.60 40.81 13.34
C SER A 279 -2.47 39.62 12.40
N THR A 280 -2.83 39.77 11.13
CA THR A 280 -2.04 39.27 9.98
C THR A 280 -2.77 39.50 8.66
N ARG A 281 -2.33 40.50 7.90
CA ARG A 281 -2.42 40.48 6.42
C ARG A 281 -1.27 39.60 5.93
N GLY A 282 -1.53 38.45 5.30
CA GLY A 282 -0.46 37.71 4.63
C GLY A 282 -0.64 36.21 4.38
N ALA A 283 -1.70 35.56 4.88
CA ALA A 283 -1.98 34.18 4.46
C ALA A 283 -2.56 34.21 3.04
N GLY A 284 -1.73 33.93 2.04
CA GLY A 284 -2.12 33.80 0.62
C GLY A 284 -2.97 32.56 0.34
N VAL A 285 -3.97 32.29 1.17
CA VAL A 285 -4.94 31.21 1.01
C VAL A 285 -6.13 31.83 0.28
N ASN A 286 -6.21 31.63 -1.04
CA ASN A 286 -7.30 32.18 -1.82
C ASN A 286 -8.54 31.33 -1.58
N ALA A 287 -9.67 31.95 -1.20
CA ALA A 287 -10.93 31.23 -1.02
C ALA A 287 -11.36 30.47 -2.30
N LEU A 288 -10.90 30.93 -3.47
CA LEU A 288 -11.12 30.28 -4.76
C LEU A 288 -10.40 28.92 -4.89
N ASP A 289 -9.33 28.67 -4.13
CA ASP A 289 -8.61 27.40 -4.16
C ASP A 289 -9.45 26.24 -3.58
N TYR A 290 -10.38 26.58 -2.70
CA TYR A 290 -11.27 25.64 -2.00
C TYR A 290 -12.71 25.72 -2.50
N CYS A 291 -12.99 26.68 -3.40
CA CYS A 291 -14.29 26.90 -4.01
C CYS A 291 -14.21 26.51 -5.49
N HIS A 292 -14.60 25.29 -5.82
CA HIS A 292 -14.48 24.74 -7.17
C HIS A 292 -15.65 25.13 -8.08
N GLY A 293 -15.89 26.43 -8.29
CA GLY A 293 -16.85 26.99 -9.25
C GLY A 293 -18.31 26.52 -9.05
N GLY A 294 -19.17 27.43 -8.57
CA GLY A 294 -20.59 27.14 -8.29
C GLY A 294 -20.76 26.39 -6.98
N ASP A 295 -21.21 27.11 -5.96
CA ASP A 295 -21.63 26.73 -4.60
C ASP A 295 -20.82 25.68 -3.80
N ARG A 296 -19.80 25.03 -4.34
CA ARG A 296 -19.14 23.85 -3.76
C ARG A 296 -17.83 24.18 -3.04
N TRP A 297 -17.70 23.68 -1.80
CA TRP A 297 -16.53 23.89 -0.93
C TRP A 297 -15.86 22.57 -0.53
N ASP A 298 -14.54 22.46 -0.68
CA ASP A 298 -13.75 21.37 -0.11
C ASP A 298 -13.23 21.73 1.29
N LEU A 299 -14.07 21.48 2.29
CA LEU A 299 -13.76 21.77 3.69
C LEU A 299 -12.65 20.89 4.27
N ARG A 300 -12.39 19.71 3.68
CA ARG A 300 -11.33 18.81 4.14
C ARG A 300 -9.98 19.27 3.60
N ALA A 301 -9.90 19.63 2.32
CA ALA A 301 -8.71 20.25 1.76
C ALA A 301 -8.34 21.54 2.50
N LEU A 302 -9.34 22.37 2.84
CA LEU A 302 -9.09 23.57 3.65
C LEU A 302 -8.56 23.25 5.06
N ASP A 303 -9.11 22.25 5.76
CA ASP A 303 -8.62 21.86 7.08
C ASP A 303 -7.18 21.31 7.01
N ASP A 304 -6.88 20.51 6.00
CA ASP A 304 -5.55 19.96 5.76
C ASP A 304 -4.53 21.06 5.43
N ASP A 305 -4.89 22.01 4.56
CA ASP A 305 -4.01 23.13 4.20
C ASP A 305 -3.81 24.09 5.37
N LEU A 306 -4.84 24.37 6.17
CA LEU A 306 -4.69 25.14 7.41
C LEU A 306 -3.77 24.43 8.41
N ARG A 307 -3.86 23.10 8.51
CA ARG A 307 -2.96 22.30 9.36
C ARG A 307 -1.53 22.34 8.85
N ILE A 308 -1.33 22.27 7.53
CA ILE A 308 -0.01 22.44 6.89
C ILE A 308 0.53 23.84 7.14
N GLU A 309 -0.30 24.87 7.01
CA GLU A 309 0.12 26.26 7.21
C GLU A 309 0.46 26.54 8.68
N ARG A 310 -0.30 26.00 9.64
CA ARG A 310 0.05 26.03 11.08
C ARG A 310 1.43 25.39 11.32
N ARG A 311 1.71 24.25 10.68
CA ARG A 311 3.04 23.61 10.75
C ARG A 311 4.13 24.46 10.10
N ARG A 312 3.87 25.09 8.94
CA ARG A 312 4.80 25.99 8.27
C ARG A 312 5.12 27.22 9.11
N ARG A 313 4.11 27.84 9.73
CA ARG A 313 4.27 28.96 10.66
C ARG A 313 5.10 28.58 11.87
N ARG A 314 4.81 27.43 12.48
CA ARG A 314 5.60 26.89 13.60
C ARG A 314 7.06 26.70 13.17
N ALA A 315 7.31 26.03 12.04
CA ALA A 315 8.66 25.81 11.53
C ALA A 315 9.37 27.12 11.13
N ALA A 316 8.66 28.11 10.58
CA ALA A 316 9.23 29.41 10.24
C ALA A 316 9.61 30.21 11.49
N ARG A 317 8.78 30.16 12.53
CA ARG A 317 9.09 30.73 13.83
C ARG A 317 10.31 30.06 14.44
N GLU A 318 10.34 28.72 14.48
CA GLU A 318 11.49 27.95 14.98
C GLU A 318 12.77 28.26 14.20
N ARG A 319 12.70 28.43 12.86
CA ARG A 319 13.84 28.87 12.04
C ARG A 319 14.31 30.29 12.35
N ARG A 320 13.39 31.24 12.54
CA ARG A 320 13.74 32.62 12.91
C ARG A 320 14.38 32.67 14.29
N GLU A 321 13.84 31.92 15.25
CA GLU A 321 14.43 31.78 16.58
C GLU A 321 15.80 31.11 16.52
N ALA A 322 15.99 30.08 15.68
CA ALA A 322 17.29 29.44 15.46
C ALA A 322 18.30 30.39 14.79
N GLN A 323 17.89 31.16 13.78
CA GLN A 323 18.74 32.16 13.13
C GLN A 323 19.08 33.32 14.07
N ALA A 324 18.16 33.73 14.93
CA ALA A 324 18.41 34.73 15.96
C ALA A 324 19.44 34.22 16.98
N ARG A 325 19.24 32.99 17.48
CA ARG A 325 20.22 32.30 18.34
C ARG A 325 21.58 32.19 17.69
N GLU A 326 21.64 31.83 16.41
CA GLU A 326 22.91 31.71 15.68
C GLU A 326 23.58 33.07 15.46
N ARG A 327 22.82 34.11 15.12
CA ARG A 327 23.37 35.49 15.01
C ARG A 327 23.89 36.01 16.33
N GLU A 328 23.19 35.72 17.42
CA GLU A 328 23.63 36.08 18.77
C GLU A 328 24.88 35.30 19.18
N ARG A 329 24.93 34.00 18.85
CA ARG A 329 26.12 33.16 19.03
C ARG A 329 27.32 33.68 18.22
N LEU A 330 27.13 34.03 16.95
CA LEU A 330 28.18 34.60 16.09
C LEU A 330 28.62 36.00 16.56
N ARG A 331 27.76 36.75 17.25
CA ARG A 331 28.15 38.00 17.92
C ARG A 331 28.97 37.77 19.19
N GLN A 332 28.71 36.68 19.91
CA GLN A 332 29.44 36.31 21.13
C GLN A 332 30.79 35.65 20.83
N VAL A 333 30.89 34.93 19.71
CA VAL A 333 32.15 34.38 19.21
C VAL A 333 32.89 35.48 18.47
N GLY A 334 33.63 36.32 19.21
CA GLY A 334 34.62 37.23 18.63
C GLY A 334 35.59 36.49 17.70
N THR A 335 36.19 37.22 16.76
CA THR A 335 36.91 36.74 15.56
C THR A 335 38.11 35.80 15.76
N ASP A 336 38.39 35.32 16.97
CA ASP A 336 39.69 34.72 17.29
C ASP A 336 39.68 33.22 17.60
N ASP A 337 38.63 32.45 17.26
CA ASP A 337 38.73 30.99 17.43
C ASP A 337 38.05 30.13 16.37
N ALA A 338 38.63 30.15 15.17
CA ALA A 338 38.32 29.22 14.08
C ALA A 338 38.56 27.74 14.47
N ARG A 339 39.48 27.45 15.41
CA ARG A 339 39.76 26.09 15.88
C ARG A 339 38.64 25.57 16.80
N GLY A 340 38.09 26.44 17.65
CA GLY A 340 36.91 26.16 18.45
C GLY A 340 35.65 25.93 17.60
N TRP A 341 35.53 26.57 16.42
CA TRP A 341 34.44 26.28 15.49
C TRP A 341 34.58 24.90 14.85
N GLN A 342 35.77 24.54 14.36
CA GLN A 342 36.03 23.21 13.78
C GLN A 342 35.76 22.08 14.78
N ARG A 343 36.23 22.21 16.02
CA ARG A 343 35.98 21.21 17.08
C ARG A 343 34.48 21.02 17.34
N ARG A 344 33.69 22.10 17.31
CA ARG A 344 32.24 22.05 17.51
C ARG A 344 31.47 21.49 16.30
N GLU A 345 31.96 21.67 15.08
CA GLU A 345 31.44 21.00 13.89
C GLU A 345 31.70 19.49 13.93
N GLU A 346 32.88 19.08 14.38
CA GLU A 346 33.24 17.68 14.59
C GLU A 346 32.38 17.06 15.70
N GLU A 347 32.19 17.74 16.83
CA GLU A 347 31.26 17.32 17.89
C GLU A 347 29.83 17.18 17.37
N ARG A 348 29.33 18.15 16.57
CA ARG A 348 27.98 18.08 15.99
C ARG A 348 27.84 16.92 15.00
N ARG A 349 28.85 16.65 14.18
CA ARG A 349 28.88 15.47 13.30
C ARG A 349 28.91 14.17 14.10
N GLY A 350 29.62 14.16 15.23
CA GLY A 350 29.56 13.07 16.22
C GLY A 350 28.14 12.87 16.74
N GLU A 351 27.49 13.92 17.22
CA GLU A 351 26.11 13.88 17.73
C GLU A 351 25.06 13.50 16.68
N GLU A 352 25.26 13.88 15.40
CA GLU A 352 24.40 13.45 14.30
C GLU A 352 24.60 11.97 13.95
N LEU A 353 25.84 11.49 14.02
CA LEU A 353 26.15 10.07 13.86
C LEU A 353 25.57 9.24 15.01
N GLU A 354 25.71 9.72 16.24
CA GLU A 354 25.15 9.10 17.45
C GLU A 354 23.61 9.07 17.38
N ARG A 355 22.95 10.17 17.00
CA ARG A 355 21.50 10.17 16.76
C ARG A 355 21.07 9.23 15.65
N GLY A 356 21.86 9.10 14.57
CA GLY A 356 21.61 8.10 13.53
C GLY A 356 21.71 6.67 14.05
N VAL A 357 22.67 6.40 14.95
CA VAL A 357 22.82 5.09 15.62
C VAL A 357 21.67 4.83 16.60
N GLU A 358 21.18 5.85 17.31
CA GLU A 358 20.01 5.76 18.18
C GLU A 358 18.73 5.49 17.40
N ASP A 359 18.50 6.16 16.27
CA ASP A 359 17.36 5.91 15.37
C ASP A 359 17.42 4.48 14.78
N ASP A 360 18.61 4.02 14.37
CA ASP A 360 18.83 2.65 13.92
C ASP A 360 18.59 1.63 15.05
N ALA A 361 19.00 1.94 16.28
CA ALA A 361 18.75 1.10 17.44
C ALA A 361 17.27 1.06 17.80
N ALA A 362 16.55 2.18 17.70
CA ALA A 362 15.11 2.25 17.89
C ALA A 362 14.35 1.43 16.82
N MET A 363 14.73 1.55 15.55
CA MET A 363 14.16 0.72 14.48
C MET A 363 14.45 -0.78 14.69
N ARG A 364 15.63 -1.13 15.20
CA ARG A 364 15.98 -2.52 15.56
C ARG A 364 15.14 -3.03 16.74
N ASN A 365 14.91 -2.20 17.76
CA ASN A 365 14.07 -2.56 18.89
C ASN A 365 12.60 -2.75 18.47
N GLU A 366 12.06 -1.88 17.61
CA GLU A 366 10.71 -2.07 17.04
C GLU A 366 10.60 -3.36 16.22
N ALA A 367 11.65 -3.72 15.47
CA ALA A 367 11.69 -4.98 14.73
C ALA A 367 11.78 -6.20 15.67
N GLN A 368 12.46 -6.08 16.82
CA GLN A 368 12.52 -7.13 17.83
C GLN A 368 11.17 -7.31 18.55
N ASP A 369 10.43 -6.23 18.80
CA ASP A 369 9.08 -6.29 19.37
C ASP A 369 8.08 -6.99 18.44
N ASP A 370 8.32 -6.92 17.12
CA ASP A 370 7.55 -7.66 16.12
C ASP A 370 7.76 -9.18 16.16
N GLU A 371 8.88 -9.63 16.73
CA GLU A 371 9.25 -11.05 16.85
C GLU A 371 8.77 -11.70 18.15
N ARG A 372 8.03 -10.97 19.00
CA ARG A 372 7.45 -11.51 20.24
C ARG A 372 5.92 -11.49 20.21
N MET A 373 5.36 -12.52 20.84
CA MET A 373 3.94 -12.56 21.18
C MET A 373 3.64 -11.52 22.27
N PRO A 374 2.38 -11.05 22.43
CA PRO A 374 2.02 -10.08 23.47
C PRO A 374 2.37 -10.51 24.90
N ASP A 375 2.46 -11.82 25.15
CA ASP A 375 2.85 -12.41 26.43
C ASP A 375 4.38 -12.61 26.58
N GLY A 376 5.17 -12.11 25.63
CA GLY A 376 6.63 -12.19 25.63
C GLY A 376 7.22 -13.49 25.09
N ARG A 377 6.40 -14.50 24.75
CA ARG A 377 6.87 -15.74 24.12
C ARG A 377 7.42 -15.46 22.71
N PRO A 378 8.36 -16.29 22.21
CA PRO A 378 8.88 -16.14 20.85
C PRO A 378 7.77 -16.41 19.83
N CYS A 379 7.70 -15.55 18.80
CA CYS A 379 6.86 -15.74 17.63
C CYS A 379 7.55 -16.75 16.69
N LEU A 380 6.83 -17.79 16.24
CA LEU A 380 7.38 -18.71 15.24
C LEU A 380 7.41 -18.05 13.87
N PHE A 381 6.28 -17.46 13.50
CA PHE A 381 6.11 -16.72 12.26
C PHE A 381 5.00 -15.67 12.39
N TYR A 382 5.01 -14.70 11.49
CA TYR A 382 3.91 -13.76 11.35
C TYR A 382 3.58 -13.50 9.89
N ILE A 383 2.30 -13.29 9.62
CA ILE A 383 1.82 -12.86 8.31
C ILE A 383 1.84 -11.35 8.26
N ALA A 384 2.41 -10.79 7.20
CA ALA A 384 2.50 -9.36 6.98
C ALA A 384 1.88 -8.97 5.65
N GLY A 385 1.08 -7.91 5.62
CA GLY A 385 0.51 -7.43 4.36
C GLY A 385 -0.21 -6.10 4.53
N ALA A 386 -0.62 -5.51 3.41
CA ALA A 386 -1.42 -4.30 3.39
C ALA A 386 -2.57 -4.53 2.41
N VAL A 387 -3.79 -4.21 2.85
CA VAL A 387 -4.97 -4.26 1.98
C VAL A 387 -4.98 -3.06 1.05
N ASP A 388 -5.42 -3.25 -0.18
CA ASP A 388 -5.54 -2.15 -1.15
C ASP A 388 -6.65 -1.16 -0.73
N GLY A 389 -7.70 -1.66 -0.08
CA GLY A 389 -8.71 -0.82 0.53
C GLY A 389 -9.66 -1.57 1.46
N VAL A 390 -10.53 -0.80 2.11
CA VAL A 390 -11.72 -1.29 2.81
C VAL A 390 -12.92 -0.55 2.23
N ALA A 391 -13.89 -1.29 1.72
CA ALA A 391 -15.14 -0.74 1.18
C ALA A 391 -16.24 -0.79 2.23
N GLU A 392 -17.05 0.27 2.30
CA GLU A 392 -18.31 0.28 3.06
C GLU A 392 -19.45 -0.12 2.11
N VAL A 393 -19.96 -1.35 2.26
CA VAL A 393 -20.95 -1.93 1.35
C VAL A 393 -22.28 -2.09 2.08
N LEU A 394 -23.38 -1.68 1.43
CA LEU A 394 -24.73 -1.95 1.93
C LEU A 394 -25.12 -3.38 1.60
N VAL A 395 -25.47 -4.15 2.62
CA VAL A 395 -25.97 -5.52 2.49
C VAL A 395 -27.33 -5.64 3.18
N PRO A 396 -28.22 -6.53 2.70
CA PRO A 396 -29.45 -6.85 3.42
C PRO A 396 -29.11 -7.31 4.84
N GLY A 397 -29.77 -6.70 5.81
CA GLY A 397 -29.68 -7.07 7.22
C GLY A 397 -30.44 -8.37 7.51
N PRO A 398 -30.29 -8.92 8.72
CA PRO A 398 -30.96 -10.16 9.12
C PRO A 398 -32.46 -10.00 9.45
N GLY A 399 -33.01 -8.78 9.39
CA GLY A 399 -34.42 -8.48 9.71
C GLY A 399 -35.37 -8.59 8.52
N ALA A 400 -36.61 -8.12 8.70
CA ALA A 400 -37.63 -8.09 7.65
C ALA A 400 -37.20 -7.20 6.45
N ASP A 401 -37.91 -7.33 5.32
CA ASP A 401 -37.55 -6.92 3.94
C ASP A 401 -36.95 -5.52 3.66
N ASP A 402 -36.73 -4.66 4.65
CA ASP A 402 -36.18 -3.31 4.49
C ASP A 402 -34.97 -2.98 5.40
N ASP A 403 -34.47 -3.94 6.18
CA ASP A 403 -33.29 -3.72 7.01
C ASP A 403 -32.01 -3.79 6.13
N TRP A 404 -31.25 -2.70 6.07
CA TRP A 404 -29.94 -2.65 5.41
C TRP A 404 -28.87 -2.33 6.43
N VAL A 405 -27.76 -3.08 6.41
CA VAL A 405 -26.61 -2.82 7.26
C VAL A 405 -25.40 -2.46 6.39
N VAL A 406 -24.55 -1.59 6.92
CA VAL A 406 -23.25 -1.30 6.30
C VAL A 406 -22.27 -2.34 6.83
N GLU A 407 -21.69 -3.09 5.91
CA GLU A 407 -20.61 -4.03 6.18
C GLU A 407 -19.29 -3.46 5.66
N GLU A 408 -18.22 -3.56 6.45
CA GLU A 408 -16.88 -3.30 5.96
C GLU A 408 -16.33 -4.55 5.27
N MET A 409 -15.89 -4.40 4.03
CA MET A 409 -15.30 -5.49 3.23
C MET A 409 -13.87 -5.15 2.85
N VAL A 410 -12.97 -6.14 2.92
CA VAL A 410 -11.62 -6.00 2.35
C VAL A 410 -11.75 -5.79 0.85
N LEU A 411 -10.97 -4.86 0.28
CA LEU A 411 -10.82 -4.72 -1.16
C LEU A 411 -9.40 -5.15 -1.57
N GLU A 412 -9.31 -6.14 -2.45
CA GLU A 412 -8.05 -6.59 -3.06
C GLU A 412 -8.11 -6.38 -4.58
N VAL A 413 -7.14 -5.64 -5.12
CA VAL A 413 -7.14 -5.17 -6.51
C VAL A 413 -6.02 -5.85 -7.30
N LYS A 414 -6.41 -6.61 -8.32
CA LYS A 414 -5.49 -7.26 -9.26
C LYS A 414 -5.53 -6.58 -10.63
N ASN A 415 -4.49 -5.83 -10.95
CA ASN A 415 -4.26 -5.33 -12.31
C ASN A 415 -3.75 -6.47 -13.20
N ARG A 416 -4.66 -7.08 -13.96
CA ARG A 416 -4.37 -8.18 -14.89
C ARG A 416 -3.83 -7.62 -16.19
N VAL A 417 -2.81 -8.30 -16.71
CA VAL A 417 -2.14 -7.92 -17.96
C VAL A 417 -2.71 -8.66 -19.17
N ARG A 418 -3.44 -9.77 -18.98
CA ARG A 418 -4.00 -10.54 -20.10
C ARG A 418 -5.52 -10.42 -20.13
N GLU A 419 -6.17 -10.96 -19.12
CA GLU A 419 -7.61 -11.09 -19.06
C GLU A 419 -8.11 -11.13 -17.61
N ILE A 420 -9.41 -10.91 -17.45
CA ILE A 420 -10.14 -11.16 -16.22
C ILE A 420 -10.38 -12.67 -16.13
N LYS A 421 -10.14 -13.28 -14.97
CA LYS A 421 -10.35 -14.70 -14.75
C LYS A 421 -11.62 -14.94 -13.94
N ILE A 422 -12.52 -15.80 -14.43
CA ILE A 422 -13.78 -16.14 -13.78
C ILE A 422 -13.88 -17.68 -13.72
N PRO A 423 -13.80 -18.31 -12.53
CA PRO A 423 -13.57 -17.69 -11.23
C PRO A 423 -12.17 -17.05 -11.10
N PRO A 424 -11.95 -16.14 -10.13
CA PRO A 424 -10.61 -15.62 -9.84
C PRO A 424 -9.67 -16.76 -9.44
N PRO A 425 -8.35 -16.64 -9.68
CA PRO A 425 -7.40 -17.66 -9.28
C PRO A 425 -7.45 -17.95 -7.78
N PHE A 426 -7.37 -19.23 -7.43
CA PHE A 426 -7.47 -19.68 -6.05
C PHE A 426 -6.43 -19.04 -5.12
N TYR A 427 -5.20 -18.82 -5.60
CA TYR A 427 -4.16 -18.16 -4.81
C TYR A 427 -4.48 -16.69 -4.49
N ASP A 428 -5.24 -15.99 -5.33
CA ASP A 428 -5.69 -14.63 -5.05
C ASP A 428 -6.85 -14.66 -4.03
N GLN A 429 -7.73 -15.66 -4.10
CA GLN A 429 -8.79 -15.87 -3.11
C GLN A 429 -8.20 -16.14 -1.71
N ILE A 430 -7.17 -17.00 -1.60
CA ILE A 430 -6.46 -17.25 -0.34
C ILE A 430 -5.94 -15.93 0.25
N GLN A 431 -5.32 -15.08 -0.57
CA GLN A 431 -4.81 -13.79 -0.11
C GLN A 431 -5.95 -12.89 0.42
N THR A 432 -7.07 -12.81 -0.28
CA THR A 432 -8.25 -12.05 0.18
C THR A 432 -8.79 -12.61 1.51
N VAL A 433 -8.93 -13.94 1.63
CA VAL A 433 -9.38 -14.59 2.87
C VAL A 433 -8.43 -14.29 4.04
N VAL A 434 -7.12 -14.33 3.81
CA VAL A 434 -6.12 -13.96 4.83
C VAL A 434 -6.38 -12.55 5.35
N TYR A 435 -6.60 -11.58 4.47
CA TYR A 435 -6.90 -10.22 4.90
C TYR A 435 -8.24 -10.09 5.63
N CYS A 436 -9.28 -10.79 5.19
CA CYS A 436 -10.56 -10.81 5.90
C CYS A 436 -10.38 -11.35 7.33
N LEU A 437 -9.62 -12.44 7.50
CA LEU A 437 -9.30 -13.00 8.82
C LEU A 437 -8.46 -12.04 9.68
N MET A 438 -7.48 -11.34 9.07
CA MET A 438 -6.67 -10.34 9.78
C MET A 438 -7.48 -9.10 10.21
N MET A 439 -8.57 -8.78 9.52
CA MET A 439 -9.39 -7.60 9.82
C MET A 439 -10.65 -7.95 10.63
N GLY A 440 -10.98 -9.24 10.76
CA GLY A 440 -12.24 -9.69 11.35
C GLY A 440 -13.46 -9.42 10.48
N TYR A 441 -13.29 -9.31 9.15
CA TYR A 441 -14.38 -9.11 8.21
C TYR A 441 -14.90 -10.45 7.66
N ALA A 442 -16.22 -10.53 7.41
CA ALA A 442 -16.85 -11.76 6.93
C ALA A 442 -16.64 -12.00 5.42
N ALA A 443 -16.36 -10.93 4.66
CA ALA A 443 -16.12 -11.01 3.24
C ALA A 443 -15.09 -9.97 2.74
N GLY A 444 -14.57 -10.24 1.54
CA GLY A 444 -13.77 -9.31 0.77
C GLY A 444 -14.19 -9.31 -0.70
N GLU A 445 -13.86 -8.25 -1.41
CA GLU A 445 -14.10 -8.08 -2.83
C GLU A 445 -12.77 -8.08 -3.59
N LEU A 446 -12.62 -9.08 -4.45
CA LEU A 446 -11.47 -9.24 -5.33
C LEU A 446 -11.80 -8.55 -6.67
N VAL A 447 -11.19 -7.40 -6.89
CA VAL A 447 -11.37 -6.58 -8.10
C VAL A 447 -10.27 -6.90 -9.10
N GLN A 448 -10.64 -7.42 -10.26
CA GLN A 448 -9.72 -7.65 -11.37
C GLN A 448 -9.88 -6.55 -12.40
N CYS A 449 -8.82 -5.77 -12.64
CA CYS A 449 -8.80 -4.71 -13.64
C CYS A 449 -7.94 -5.11 -14.85
N VAL A 450 -8.47 -5.00 -16.06
CA VAL A 450 -7.70 -5.11 -17.31
C VAL A 450 -7.73 -3.77 -18.03
N ARG A 451 -6.61 -3.37 -18.65
CA ARG A 451 -6.49 -2.11 -19.39
C ARG A 451 -6.22 -2.39 -20.85
N THR A 452 -7.23 -2.21 -21.68
CA THR A 452 -7.10 -2.35 -23.13
C THR A 452 -7.03 -0.97 -23.77
N ARG A 453 -6.89 -0.94 -25.10
CA ARG A 453 -6.98 0.30 -25.88
C ARG A 453 -8.36 0.96 -25.83
N THR A 454 -9.42 0.19 -25.58
CA THR A 454 -10.80 0.72 -25.47
C THR A 454 -11.10 1.29 -24.09
N GLY A 455 -10.19 1.10 -23.13
CA GLY A 455 -10.30 1.61 -21.78
C GLY A 455 -10.09 0.53 -20.72
N PRO A 456 -10.12 0.91 -19.44
CA PRO A 456 -10.06 -0.04 -18.35
C PRO A 456 -11.42 -0.71 -18.15
N SER A 457 -11.42 -2.02 -17.92
CA SER A 457 -12.58 -2.79 -17.48
C SER A 457 -12.26 -3.47 -16.16
N ILE A 458 -13.27 -3.59 -15.29
CA ILE A 458 -13.15 -4.30 -14.02
C ILE A 458 -14.19 -5.41 -13.90
N HIS A 459 -13.84 -6.44 -13.14
CA HIS A 459 -14.77 -7.46 -12.65
C HIS A 459 -14.51 -7.68 -11.18
N THR A 460 -15.58 -7.70 -10.39
CA THR A 460 -15.53 -7.88 -8.94
C THR A 460 -16.07 -9.25 -8.60
N THR A 461 -15.35 -10.02 -7.80
CA THR A 461 -15.82 -11.27 -7.22
C THR A 461 -15.83 -11.13 -5.70
N ARG A 462 -16.97 -11.42 -5.06
CA ARG A 462 -17.06 -11.48 -3.60
C ARG A 462 -16.48 -12.82 -3.11
N VAL A 463 -15.63 -12.76 -2.09
CA VAL A 463 -15.01 -13.91 -1.43
C VAL A 463 -15.46 -13.90 0.02
N GLN A 464 -16.32 -14.85 0.39
CA GLN A 464 -16.84 -14.96 1.76
C GLN A 464 -15.95 -15.89 2.59
N VAL A 465 -15.62 -15.50 3.82
CA VAL A 465 -14.81 -16.34 4.73
C VAL A 465 -15.58 -17.61 5.10
N ASP A 466 -16.90 -17.48 5.28
CA ASP A 466 -17.81 -18.56 5.67
C ASP A 466 -18.64 -19.10 4.48
N ASP A 467 -18.06 -19.10 3.27
CA ASP A 467 -18.70 -19.69 2.09
C ASP A 467 -18.88 -21.21 2.26
N GLU A 468 -20.13 -21.69 2.23
CA GLU A 468 -20.45 -23.13 2.41
C GLU A 468 -19.87 -24.03 1.31
N ARG A 469 -19.62 -23.49 0.11
CA ARG A 469 -19.11 -24.26 -1.03
C ARG A 469 -17.59 -24.25 -1.08
N ALA A 470 -16.98 -23.11 -0.78
CA ALA A 470 -15.53 -22.96 -0.80
C ALA A 470 -14.88 -23.35 0.53
N CYS A 471 -15.65 -23.42 1.62
CA CYS A 471 -15.23 -23.78 2.97
C CYS A 471 -13.99 -22.99 3.43
N HIS A 472 -13.90 -21.70 3.09
CA HIS A 472 -12.65 -20.93 3.24
C HIS A 472 -12.13 -20.89 4.69
N ARG A 473 -13.01 -20.65 5.68
CA ARG A 473 -12.64 -20.71 7.11
C ARG A 473 -12.18 -22.09 7.54
N GLU A 474 -12.92 -23.13 7.16
CA GLU A 474 -12.55 -24.51 7.51
C GLU A 474 -11.20 -24.88 6.91
N MET A 475 -11.01 -24.62 5.61
CA MET A 475 -9.75 -24.86 4.88
C MET A 475 -8.59 -24.04 5.44
N TRP A 476 -8.85 -22.83 5.94
CA TRP A 476 -7.84 -22.05 6.66
C TRP A 476 -7.32 -22.82 7.88
N HIS A 477 -8.22 -23.32 8.71
CA HIS A 477 -7.86 -24.01 9.95
C HIS A 477 -7.32 -25.43 9.71
N SER A 478 -7.92 -26.19 8.80
CA SER A 478 -7.60 -27.60 8.57
C SER A 478 -6.43 -27.81 7.62
N VAL A 479 -6.11 -26.84 6.76
CA VAL A 479 -5.09 -27.01 5.71
C VAL A 479 -4.06 -25.89 5.68
N VAL A 480 -4.48 -24.63 5.52
CA VAL A 480 -3.54 -23.52 5.29
C VAL A 480 -2.67 -23.27 6.52
N LEU A 481 -3.28 -23.08 7.69
CA LEU A 481 -2.56 -22.76 8.91
C LEU A 481 -1.58 -23.88 9.34
N PRO A 482 -1.95 -25.18 9.36
CA PRO A 482 -0.99 -26.26 9.62
C PRO A 482 0.19 -26.26 8.65
N ARG A 483 -0.04 -25.96 7.37
CA ARG A 483 1.03 -25.87 6.37
C ARG A 483 1.96 -24.69 6.62
N LEU A 484 1.44 -23.54 7.04
CA LEU A 484 2.26 -22.38 7.42
C LEU A 484 3.16 -22.70 8.64
N HIS A 485 2.63 -23.39 9.66
CA HIS A 485 3.42 -23.86 10.79
C HIS A 485 4.54 -24.82 10.37
N ALA A 486 4.22 -25.81 9.54
CA ALA A 486 5.20 -26.77 9.03
C ALA A 486 6.29 -26.08 8.20
N TYR A 487 5.91 -25.15 7.32
CA TYR A 487 6.85 -24.36 6.53
C TYR A 487 7.76 -23.50 7.40
N ALA A 488 7.19 -22.73 8.35
CA ALA A 488 7.97 -21.89 9.24
C ALA A 488 8.96 -22.73 10.08
N THR A 489 8.52 -23.89 10.57
CA THR A 489 9.38 -24.85 11.30
C THR A 489 10.52 -25.34 10.43
N ALA A 490 10.26 -25.69 9.17
CA ALA A 490 11.29 -26.11 8.22
C ALA A 490 12.32 -24.98 7.97
N VAL A 491 11.87 -23.74 7.76
CA VAL A 491 12.77 -22.58 7.63
C VAL A 491 13.64 -22.43 8.89
N GLN A 492 13.07 -22.54 10.09
CA GLN A 492 13.85 -22.45 11.32
C GLN A 492 14.87 -23.59 11.45
N ALA A 493 14.51 -24.81 11.06
CA ALA A 493 15.42 -25.94 11.06
C ALA A 493 16.63 -25.68 10.15
N PHE A 494 16.42 -25.10 8.96
CA PHE A 494 17.52 -24.66 8.10
C PHE A 494 18.34 -23.54 8.76
N ARG A 495 17.72 -22.49 9.29
CA ARG A 495 18.44 -21.38 9.96
C ARG A 495 19.33 -21.87 11.11
N GLN A 496 18.92 -22.92 11.81
CA GLN A 496 19.67 -23.48 12.93
C GLN A 496 20.72 -24.53 12.52
N ASN A 497 20.60 -25.14 11.34
CA ASN A 497 21.47 -26.22 10.89
C ASN A 497 22.35 -25.81 9.70
N THR A 498 23.56 -25.31 9.99
CA THR A 498 24.54 -24.91 8.96
C THR A 498 24.89 -26.05 8.01
N ARG A 499 24.98 -27.30 8.49
CA ARG A 499 25.28 -28.45 7.62
C ARG A 499 24.16 -28.70 6.62
N LEU A 500 22.91 -28.60 7.06
CA LEU A 500 21.74 -28.74 6.18
C LEU A 500 21.69 -27.61 5.15
N ARG A 501 21.94 -26.36 5.56
CA ARG A 501 22.00 -25.23 4.60
C ARG A 501 23.11 -25.43 3.57
N TYR A 502 24.32 -25.78 3.98
CA TYR A 502 25.42 -25.99 3.01
C TYR A 502 25.17 -27.20 2.12
N ALA A 503 24.64 -28.29 2.66
CA ALA A 503 24.22 -29.43 1.85
C ALA A 503 23.17 -29.03 0.81
N TYR A 504 22.25 -28.12 1.15
CA TYR A 504 21.26 -27.58 0.22
C TYR A 504 21.88 -26.60 -0.80
N LEU A 505 22.64 -25.61 -0.37
CA LEU A 505 23.19 -24.56 -1.25
C LEU A 505 24.20 -25.11 -2.27
N CYS A 506 25.03 -26.06 -1.85
CA CYS A 506 26.05 -26.68 -2.70
C CYS A 506 25.53 -27.84 -3.55
N ALA A 507 24.29 -28.29 -3.33
CA ALA A 507 23.71 -29.40 -4.07
C ALA A 507 23.26 -28.99 -5.49
N PRO A 508 23.34 -29.91 -6.48
CA PRO A 508 22.65 -29.75 -7.75
C PRO A 508 21.14 -29.57 -7.55
N ARG A 509 20.46 -28.90 -8.50
CA ARG A 509 19.04 -28.55 -8.41
C ARG A 509 18.14 -29.72 -7.99
N ASP A 510 18.28 -30.88 -8.63
CA ASP A 510 17.44 -32.05 -8.32
C ASP A 510 17.63 -32.54 -6.88
N THR A 511 18.85 -32.43 -6.35
CA THR A 511 19.14 -32.76 -4.95
C THR A 511 18.59 -31.70 -4.01
N ARG A 512 18.64 -30.41 -4.37
CA ARG A 512 17.97 -29.34 -3.60
C ARG A 512 16.48 -29.59 -3.49
N GLN A 513 15.82 -29.93 -4.60
CA GLN A 513 14.39 -30.22 -4.62
C GLN A 513 14.04 -31.45 -3.76
N ARG A 514 14.86 -32.50 -3.78
CA ARG A 514 14.67 -33.66 -2.89
C ARG A 514 14.83 -33.29 -1.41
N ILE A 515 15.85 -32.51 -1.07
CA ILE A 515 16.03 -32.00 0.30
C ILE A 515 14.81 -31.17 0.69
N LEU A 516 14.38 -30.22 -0.15
CA LEU A 516 13.26 -29.34 0.17
C LEU A 516 11.93 -30.10 0.28
N ARG A 517 11.67 -31.09 -0.58
CA ARG A 517 10.49 -31.97 -0.47
C ARG A 517 10.48 -32.78 0.83
N ARG A 518 11.65 -33.21 1.29
CA ARG A 518 11.79 -33.97 2.54
C ARG A 518 11.56 -33.08 3.76
N GLU A 519 12.22 -31.93 3.79
CA GLU A 519 12.20 -31.03 4.96
C GLU A 519 10.96 -30.12 4.99
N CYS A 520 10.39 -29.82 3.83
CA CYS A 520 9.28 -28.89 3.66
C CYS A 520 8.27 -29.40 2.60
N PRO A 521 7.58 -30.52 2.86
CA PRO A 521 6.68 -31.14 1.88
C PRO A 521 5.52 -30.23 1.46
N THR A 522 5.14 -29.25 2.28
CA THR A 522 4.01 -28.35 2.06
C THR A 522 4.16 -27.44 0.84
N LEU A 523 5.37 -27.22 0.36
CA LEU A 523 5.66 -26.38 -0.81
C LEU A 523 5.31 -27.03 -2.16
N PHE A 524 5.12 -28.34 -2.21
CA PHE A 524 5.07 -29.11 -3.46
C PHE A 524 3.72 -29.76 -3.76
N HIS A 525 2.65 -29.18 -3.23
CA HIS A 525 1.30 -29.69 -3.45
C HIS A 525 0.71 -29.25 -4.80
#